data_AF-A0A942F7V7-F1
#
_entry.id   AF-A0A942F7V7-F1
#
_cell.length_a   1.000
_cell.length_b   1.000
_cell.length_c   1.000
_cell.angle_alpha   90.00
_cell.angle_beta   90.00
_cell.angle_gamma   90.00
#
_symmetry.space_group_name_H-M   'P 1'
#
loop_
_entity.id
_entity.type
_entity.pdbx_description
1 polymer ?
#
loop_
_entity_poly.entity_id
_entity_poly.type
_entity_poly.pdbx_seq_one_letter_code
_entity_poly.pdbx_strand_id
1 'polypeptide(L)'
;MQGRSVRALALLTCLLSVLVVMVSAYLRLSGAGLGCADWPDCYGRILSGVPHAPWEGARLLHRIVATLALLAGILLAWRCWRPQPLQPAARYATLLLALMLFLSVVGIWSSDPRMVLVNFINLIGGLGLVTFSWRVAITAEPAQLQEQGTGGRFFSVATAVLTLTVLIGGLIGARYAALACSTLPDCHDVWWPAAQGWLALHPFDTLAGPAGPGHTGGVALHLLHRYLAVLALVLLVVVALRLRAVRRARRAALAALTLLSLEILIGVLMVLSDFSLWLAVAHNVGAALLLAAAASLLHAVRK
;
A
#
# COMPACT_ATOMS: atom_id res chain seq x y z
N MET A 1 -15.36 27.07 -10.58
CA MET A 1 -15.97 26.43 -9.38
C MET A 1 -15.90 24.90 -9.40
N GLN A 2 -16.10 24.25 -10.55
CA GLN A 2 -16.11 22.79 -10.69
C GLN A 2 -14.83 22.06 -10.19
N GLY A 3 -13.62 22.60 -10.44
CA GLY A 3 -12.38 21.96 -9.96
C GLY A 3 -12.27 21.88 -8.44
N ARG A 4 -12.79 22.88 -7.70
CA ARG A 4 -12.77 22.89 -6.23
C ARG A 4 -13.69 21.82 -5.64
N SER A 5 -14.89 21.65 -6.20
CA SER A 5 -15.81 20.60 -5.74
C SER A 5 -15.33 19.19 -6.10
N VAL A 6 -14.77 18.99 -7.30
CA VAL A 6 -14.14 17.73 -7.69
C VAL A 6 -12.97 17.38 -6.77
N ARG A 7 -12.10 18.36 -6.45
CA ARG A 7 -11.00 18.16 -5.50
C ARG A 7 -11.50 17.78 -4.12
N ALA A 8 -12.49 18.49 -3.58
CA ALA A 8 -13.06 18.18 -2.26
C ALA A 8 -13.63 16.76 -2.22
N LEU A 9 -14.38 16.37 -3.26
CA LEU A 9 -14.92 15.01 -3.38
C LEU A 9 -13.80 13.96 -3.52
N ALA A 10 -12.76 14.24 -4.30
CA ALA A 10 -11.62 13.34 -4.44
C ALA A 10 -10.85 13.15 -3.12
N LEU A 11 -10.70 14.21 -2.31
CA LEU A 11 -10.11 14.12 -0.97
C LEU A 11 -11.00 13.30 -0.02
N LEU A 12 -12.32 13.47 -0.08
CA LEU A 12 -13.25 12.63 0.66
C LEU A 12 -13.14 11.16 0.23
N THR A 13 -13.12 10.88 -1.07
CA THR A 13 -12.93 9.52 -1.60
C THR A 13 -11.57 8.94 -1.18
N CYS A 14 -10.52 9.76 -1.13
CA CYS A 14 -9.21 9.36 -0.64
C CYS A 14 -9.24 8.99 0.85
N LEU A 15 -9.88 9.82 1.69
CA LEU A 15 -10.07 9.52 3.11
C LEU A 15 -10.84 8.21 3.31
N LEU A 16 -11.95 8.02 2.59
CA LEU A 16 -12.71 6.77 2.62
C LEU A 16 -11.86 5.59 2.16
N SER A 17 -11.03 5.76 1.12
CA SER A 17 -10.11 4.71 0.64
C SER A 17 -9.05 4.34 1.67
N VAL A 18 -8.52 5.33 2.42
CA VAL A 18 -7.60 5.08 3.54
C VAL A 18 -8.29 4.27 4.63
N LEU A 19 -9.55 4.60 4.96
CA LEU A 19 -10.34 3.82 5.92
C LEU A 19 -10.60 2.39 5.42
N VAL A 20 -10.90 2.21 4.12
CA VAL A 20 -11.00 0.86 3.51
C VAL A 20 -9.70 0.09 3.70
N VAL A 21 -8.54 0.67 3.37
CA VAL A 21 -7.23 0.03 3.53
C VAL A 21 -6.97 -0.34 4.99
N MET A 22 -7.25 0.57 5.93
CA MET A 22 -7.04 0.36 7.37
C MET A 22 -7.88 -0.83 7.88
N VAL A 23 -9.20 -0.80 7.63
CA VAL A 23 -10.11 -1.85 8.12
C VAL A 23 -9.85 -3.18 7.38
N SER A 24 -9.52 -3.14 6.08
CA SER A 24 -9.14 -4.33 5.30
C SER A 24 -7.85 -4.96 5.82
N ALA A 25 -6.84 -4.15 6.12
CA ALA A 25 -5.59 -4.64 6.72
C ALA A 25 -5.85 -5.30 8.08
N TYR A 26 -6.67 -4.67 8.93
CA TYR A 26 -7.08 -5.27 10.20
C TYR A 26 -7.75 -6.63 9.97
N LEU A 27 -8.82 -6.70 9.17
CA LEU A 27 -9.58 -7.93 8.92
C LEU A 27 -8.70 -9.07 8.40
N ARG A 28 -7.79 -8.77 7.47
CA ARG A 28 -6.86 -9.75 6.90
C ARG A 28 -5.85 -10.24 7.92
N LEU A 29 -5.19 -9.33 8.64
CA LEU A 29 -4.12 -9.67 9.57
C LEU A 29 -4.66 -10.36 10.84
N SER A 30 -5.81 -9.90 11.37
CA SER A 30 -6.50 -10.58 12.47
C SER A 30 -7.08 -11.91 12.02
N GLY A 31 -7.66 -11.96 10.82
CA GLY A 31 -8.20 -13.19 10.22
C GLY A 31 -7.13 -14.23 9.88
N ALA A 32 -5.86 -13.82 9.81
CA ALA A 32 -4.72 -14.71 9.71
C ALA A 32 -4.06 -15.00 11.05
N GLY A 33 -4.62 -14.55 12.18
CA GLY A 33 -4.11 -14.90 13.51
C GLY A 33 -2.85 -14.14 13.96
N LEU A 34 -2.44 -13.06 13.27
CA LEU A 34 -1.27 -12.25 13.67
C LEU A 34 -1.47 -11.53 15.02
N GLY A 35 -2.69 -11.50 15.55
CA GLY A 35 -3.00 -10.98 16.89
C GLY A 35 -3.11 -12.07 17.98
N CYS A 36 -2.88 -13.35 17.65
CA CYS A 36 -2.95 -14.45 18.63
C CYS A 36 -1.61 -14.60 19.37
N ALA A 37 -1.65 -14.97 20.66
CA ALA A 37 -0.45 -15.31 21.43
C ALA A 37 0.27 -16.56 20.90
N ASP A 38 -0.47 -17.52 20.34
CA ASP A 38 0.05 -18.81 19.86
C ASP A 38 0.31 -18.81 18.34
N TRP A 39 0.77 -17.70 17.76
CA TRP A 39 1.17 -17.68 16.35
C TRP A 39 2.50 -18.46 16.19
N PRO A 40 2.65 -19.45 15.26
CA PRO A 40 1.85 -19.75 14.07
C PRO A 40 0.75 -20.81 14.20
N ASP A 41 0.57 -21.45 15.36
CA ASP A 41 -0.45 -22.49 15.57
C ASP A 41 -1.87 -21.96 15.37
N CYS A 42 -2.11 -20.68 15.69
CA CYS A 42 -3.37 -20.01 15.39
C CYS A 42 -3.72 -20.10 13.89
N TYR A 43 -2.73 -20.02 12.98
CA TYR A 43 -2.96 -20.19 11.54
C TYR A 43 -3.42 -21.58 11.20
N GLY A 44 -2.72 -22.59 11.75
CA GLY A 44 -2.93 -23.98 11.41
C GLY A 44 -4.38 -24.37 11.71
N ARG A 45 -4.91 -23.90 12.84
CA ARG A 45 -6.31 -24.07 13.24
C ARG A 45 -7.29 -23.39 12.28
N ILE A 46 -6.99 -22.16 11.82
CA ILE A 46 -7.80 -21.45 10.83
C ILE A 46 -7.83 -22.22 9.51
N LEU A 47 -6.68 -22.71 9.06
CA LEU A 47 -6.57 -23.52 7.85
C LEU A 47 -7.30 -24.86 7.98
N SER A 48 -7.39 -25.45 9.18
CA SER A 48 -8.12 -26.70 9.43
C SER A 48 -9.64 -26.48 9.60
N GLY A 49 -10.15 -25.27 9.35
CA GLY A 49 -11.59 -24.97 9.38
C GLY A 49 -12.14 -24.64 10.77
N VAL A 50 -11.29 -24.46 11.78
CA VAL A 50 -11.74 -23.96 13.09
C VAL A 50 -12.11 -22.48 12.94
N PRO A 51 -13.35 -22.06 13.27
CA PRO A 51 -13.76 -20.68 13.10
C PRO A 51 -12.92 -19.73 13.94
N HIS A 52 -12.19 -18.82 13.30
CA HIS A 52 -11.64 -17.62 13.91
C HIS A 52 -12.23 -16.41 13.20
N ALA A 53 -13.37 -15.93 13.71
CA ALA A 53 -14.03 -14.79 13.10
C ALA A 53 -13.36 -13.50 13.58
N PRO A 54 -12.82 -12.66 12.69
CA PRO A 54 -12.44 -11.32 13.07
C PRO A 54 -13.67 -10.56 13.56
N TRP A 55 -13.47 -9.54 14.39
CA TRP A 55 -14.54 -8.74 14.99
C TRP A 55 -15.64 -8.38 13.98
N GLU A 56 -16.86 -8.88 14.20
CA GLU A 56 -18.01 -8.68 13.30
C GLU A 56 -18.26 -7.20 12.99
N GLY A 57 -18.01 -6.31 13.97
CA GLY A 57 -18.09 -4.86 13.79
C GLY A 57 -17.13 -4.33 12.71
N ALA A 58 -15.91 -4.87 12.60
CA ALA A 58 -14.97 -4.49 11.55
C ALA A 58 -15.45 -4.92 10.16
N ARG A 59 -16.11 -6.08 10.06
CA ARG A 59 -16.66 -6.56 8.78
C ARG A 59 -17.80 -5.66 8.31
N LEU A 60 -18.71 -5.28 9.21
CA LEU A 60 -19.78 -4.33 8.91
C LEU A 60 -19.22 -2.95 8.56
N LEU A 61 -18.26 -2.45 9.36
CA LEU A 61 -17.60 -1.16 9.11
C LEU A 61 -16.94 -1.13 7.73
N HIS A 62 -16.20 -2.18 7.36
CA HIS A 62 -15.60 -2.29 6.03
C HIS A 62 -16.67 -2.21 4.92
N ARG A 63 -17.78 -2.95 5.04
CA ARG A 63 -18.87 -2.92 4.06
C ARG A 63 -19.47 -1.52 3.90
N ILE A 64 -19.73 -0.83 5.00
CA ILE A 64 -20.29 0.53 5.00
C ILE A 64 -19.30 1.49 4.32
N VAL A 65 -18.04 1.52 4.78
CA VAL A 65 -17.03 2.44 4.26
C VAL A 65 -16.74 2.17 2.77
N ALA A 66 -16.64 0.91 2.37
CA ALA A 66 -16.42 0.54 0.96
C ALA A 66 -17.60 0.95 0.07
N THR A 67 -18.84 0.79 0.54
CA THR A 67 -20.04 1.23 -0.20
C THR A 67 -20.05 2.74 -0.35
N LEU A 68 -19.76 3.50 0.71
CA LEU A 68 -19.64 4.95 0.65
C LEU A 68 -18.52 5.40 -0.29
N ALA A 69 -17.37 4.72 -0.26
CA ALA A 69 -16.25 5.00 -1.16
C ALA A 69 -16.64 4.77 -2.63
N LEU A 70 -17.37 3.69 -2.94
CA LEU A 70 -17.85 3.39 -4.29
C LEU A 70 -18.85 4.44 -4.78
N LEU A 71 -19.84 4.82 -3.95
CA LEU A 71 -20.81 5.86 -4.31
C LEU A 71 -20.11 7.21 -4.55
N ALA A 72 -19.16 7.57 -3.69
CA ALA A 72 -18.34 8.77 -3.88
C ALA A 72 -17.49 8.68 -5.17
N GLY A 73 -16.93 7.51 -5.48
CA GLY A 73 -16.17 7.24 -6.70
C GLY A 73 -17.01 7.37 -7.97
N ILE A 74 -18.24 6.86 -7.98
CA ILE A 74 -19.20 7.00 -9.08
C ILE A 74 -19.53 8.49 -9.30
N LEU A 75 -19.87 9.21 -8.23
CA LEU A 75 -20.15 10.64 -8.29
C LEU A 75 -18.93 11.44 -8.78
N LEU A 76 -17.73 11.08 -8.32
CA LEU A 76 -16.48 11.71 -8.71
C LEU A 76 -16.19 11.52 -10.20
N ALA A 77 -16.31 10.28 -10.70
CA ALA A 77 -16.16 9.98 -12.12
C ALA A 77 -17.17 10.77 -12.96
N TRP A 78 -18.45 10.78 -12.56
CA TRP A 78 -19.49 11.53 -13.25
C TRP A 78 -19.20 13.03 -13.32
N ARG A 79 -18.80 13.65 -12.20
CA ARG A 79 -18.42 15.08 -12.13
C ARG A 79 -17.16 15.43 -12.93
N CYS A 80 -16.24 14.48 -13.11
CA CYS A 80 -15.05 14.68 -13.93
C CYS A 80 -15.36 14.63 -15.43
N TRP A 81 -16.40 13.92 -15.84
CA TRP A 81 -16.79 13.78 -17.25
C TRP A 81 -17.78 14.84 -17.74
N ARG A 82 -18.56 15.46 -16.84
CA ARG A 82 -19.60 16.44 -17.20
C ARG A 82 -19.43 17.80 -16.54
N PRO A 83 -19.77 18.91 -17.20
CA PRO A 83 -20.27 19.02 -18.59
C PRO A 83 -19.16 18.90 -19.66
N GLN A 84 -17.94 19.30 -19.33
CA GLN A 84 -16.74 19.05 -20.15
C GLN A 84 -15.75 18.17 -19.38
N PRO A 85 -15.06 17.22 -20.03
CA PRO A 85 -14.12 16.34 -19.36
C PRO A 85 -12.93 17.10 -18.76
N LEU A 86 -12.77 17.02 -17.45
CA LEU A 86 -11.62 17.58 -16.74
C LEU A 86 -10.42 16.64 -16.85
N GLN A 87 -9.69 16.70 -17.96
CA GLN A 87 -8.48 15.88 -18.13
C GLN A 87 -7.26 16.54 -17.44
N PRO A 88 -6.36 15.75 -16.84
CA PRO A 88 -6.32 14.28 -16.78
C PRO A 88 -7.13 13.66 -15.62
N ALA A 89 -7.82 14.46 -14.80
CA ALA A 89 -8.54 13.99 -13.62
C ALA A 89 -9.60 12.93 -13.95
N ALA A 90 -10.34 13.10 -15.06
CA ALA A 90 -11.34 12.13 -15.54
C ALA A 90 -10.75 10.74 -15.84
N ARG A 91 -9.51 10.67 -16.36
CA ARG A 91 -8.80 9.40 -16.56
C ARG A 91 -8.49 8.70 -15.24
N TYR A 92 -8.03 9.42 -14.22
CA TYR A 92 -7.75 8.79 -12.92
C TYR A 92 -9.04 8.39 -12.20
N ALA A 93 -10.12 9.17 -12.34
CA ALA A 93 -11.41 8.84 -11.75
C ALA A 93 -12.04 7.58 -12.39
N THR A 94 -11.85 7.38 -13.69
CA THR A 94 -12.30 6.15 -14.38
C THR A 94 -11.48 4.93 -13.99
N LEU A 95 -10.15 5.06 -13.91
CA LEU A 95 -9.28 3.99 -13.40
C LEU A 95 -9.62 3.62 -11.95
N LEU A 96 -9.89 4.62 -11.11
CA LEU A 96 -10.34 4.40 -9.73
C LEU A 96 -11.65 3.61 -9.69
N LEU A 97 -12.67 4.03 -10.45
CA LEU A 97 -13.96 3.36 -10.47
C LEU A 97 -13.84 1.92 -11.01
N ALA A 98 -13.09 1.72 -12.09
CA ALA A 98 -12.82 0.40 -12.64
C ALA A 98 -12.13 -0.51 -11.61
N LEU A 99 -11.15 0.02 -10.86
CA LEU A 99 -10.48 -0.71 -9.79
C LEU A 99 -11.43 -1.05 -8.64
N MET A 100 -12.30 -0.13 -8.21
CA MET A 100 -13.31 -0.40 -7.17
C MET A 100 -14.27 -1.54 -7.56
N LEU A 101 -14.75 -1.53 -8.80
CA LEU A 101 -15.62 -2.59 -9.32
C LEU A 101 -14.88 -3.92 -9.43
N PHE A 102 -13.63 -3.89 -9.92
CA PHE A 102 -12.78 -5.07 -9.99
C PHE A 102 -12.53 -5.68 -8.60
N LEU A 103 -12.17 -4.87 -7.59
CA LEU A 103 -11.96 -5.34 -6.23
C LEU A 103 -13.24 -5.87 -5.56
N SER A 104 -14.41 -5.33 -5.94
CA SER A 104 -15.70 -5.87 -5.47
C SER A 104 -15.92 -7.31 -5.95
N VAL A 105 -15.44 -7.64 -7.17
CA VAL A 105 -15.49 -9.01 -7.72
C VAL A 105 -14.43 -9.89 -7.05
N VAL A 106 -13.18 -9.44 -6.99
CA VAL A 106 -12.07 -10.18 -6.34
C VAL A 106 -12.39 -10.48 -4.87
N GLY A 107 -13.14 -9.61 -4.19
CA GLY A 107 -13.61 -9.78 -2.82
C GLY A 107 -14.37 -11.08 -2.55
N ILE A 108 -14.99 -11.71 -3.56
CA ILE A 108 -15.73 -12.98 -3.42
C ILE A 108 -14.80 -14.11 -2.95
N TRP A 109 -13.54 -14.11 -3.40
CA TRP A 109 -12.54 -15.11 -3.04
C TRP A 109 -11.63 -14.69 -1.88
N SER A 110 -11.84 -13.48 -1.32
CA SER A 110 -10.94 -12.90 -0.31
C SER A 110 -11.02 -13.55 1.07
N SER A 111 -11.97 -14.47 1.28
CA SER A 111 -12.13 -15.20 2.54
C SER A 111 -11.13 -16.33 2.73
N ASP A 112 -10.50 -16.82 1.66
CA ASP A 112 -9.51 -17.90 1.75
C ASP A 112 -8.09 -17.33 1.93
N PRO A 113 -7.47 -17.48 3.11
CA PRO A 113 -6.12 -16.98 3.35
C PRO A 113 -5.06 -17.74 2.54
N ARG A 114 -5.36 -18.90 1.94
CA ARG A 114 -4.40 -19.68 1.13
C ARG A 114 -4.12 -19.03 -0.23
N MET A 115 -5.02 -18.18 -0.72
CA MET A 115 -4.97 -17.60 -2.06
C MET A 115 -4.06 -16.36 -2.10
N VAL A 116 -2.74 -16.56 -2.27
CA VAL A 116 -1.75 -15.47 -2.28
C VAL A 116 -2.09 -14.40 -3.31
N LEU A 117 -2.46 -14.80 -4.53
CA LEU A 117 -2.78 -13.86 -5.61
C LEU A 117 -3.95 -12.94 -5.26
N VAL A 118 -5.03 -13.51 -4.69
CA VAL A 118 -6.22 -12.76 -4.29
C VAL A 118 -5.87 -11.77 -3.17
N ASN A 119 -5.13 -12.22 -2.16
CA ASN A 119 -4.67 -11.36 -1.07
C ASN A 119 -3.76 -10.23 -1.57
N PHE A 120 -2.85 -10.54 -2.49
CA PHE A 120 -1.92 -9.59 -3.09
C PHE A 120 -2.64 -8.54 -3.95
N ILE A 121 -3.57 -8.97 -4.81
CA ILE A 121 -4.41 -8.07 -5.63
C ILE A 121 -5.25 -7.17 -4.75
N ASN A 122 -5.88 -7.69 -3.68
CA ASN A 122 -6.67 -6.88 -2.76
C ASN A 122 -5.81 -5.84 -2.04
N LEU A 123 -4.60 -6.21 -1.60
CA LEU A 123 -3.66 -5.30 -0.93
C LEU A 123 -3.22 -4.19 -1.89
N ILE A 124 -2.67 -4.53 -3.06
CA ILE A 124 -2.21 -3.55 -4.04
C ILE A 124 -3.37 -2.71 -4.57
N GLY A 125 -4.53 -3.33 -4.79
CA GLY A 125 -5.74 -2.64 -5.19
C GLY A 125 -6.15 -1.58 -4.18
N GLY A 126 -6.15 -1.91 -2.89
CA GLY A 126 -6.42 -0.95 -1.81
C GLY A 126 -5.46 0.24 -1.84
N LEU A 127 -4.15 -0.02 -1.98
CA LEU A 127 -3.13 1.04 -2.17
C LEU A 127 -3.40 1.89 -3.43
N GLY A 128 -3.88 1.24 -4.49
CA GLY A 128 -4.32 1.86 -5.73
C GLY A 128 -5.51 2.79 -5.53
N LEU A 129 -6.50 2.43 -4.70
CA LEU A 129 -7.65 3.30 -4.40
C LEU A 129 -7.21 4.65 -3.83
N VAL A 130 -6.31 4.63 -2.84
CA VAL A 130 -5.73 5.83 -2.23
C VAL A 130 -4.92 6.62 -3.26
N THR A 131 -4.07 5.93 -4.03
CA THR A 131 -3.20 6.58 -5.03
C THR A 131 -4.01 7.24 -6.15
N PHE A 132 -5.02 6.58 -6.72
CA PHE A 132 -5.82 7.12 -7.82
C PHE A 132 -6.75 8.24 -7.37
N SER A 133 -7.42 8.11 -6.22
CA SER A 133 -8.25 9.19 -5.66
C SER A 133 -7.40 10.44 -5.34
N TRP A 134 -6.20 10.27 -4.79
CA TRP A 134 -5.26 11.37 -4.59
C TRP A 134 -4.80 12.00 -5.92
N ARG A 135 -4.54 11.20 -6.96
CA ARG A 135 -4.19 11.71 -8.29
C ARG A 135 -5.31 12.53 -8.92
N VAL A 136 -6.58 12.18 -8.70
CA VAL A 136 -7.72 13.03 -9.09
C VAL A 136 -7.65 14.36 -8.35
N ALA A 137 -7.43 14.34 -7.03
CA ALA A 137 -7.39 15.55 -6.20
C ALA A 137 -6.29 16.55 -6.63
N ILE A 138 -5.07 16.07 -6.89
CA ILE A 138 -3.94 16.94 -7.29
C ILE A 138 -4.07 17.44 -8.74
N THR A 139 -4.74 16.69 -9.62
CA THR A 139 -4.92 17.10 -11.04
C THR A 139 -6.17 17.94 -11.28
N ALA A 140 -7.10 17.98 -10.32
CA ALA A 140 -8.24 18.89 -10.32
C ALA A 140 -7.89 20.30 -9.75
N GLU A 141 -6.63 20.54 -9.37
CA GLU A 141 -6.18 21.86 -8.91
C GLU A 141 -6.24 22.93 -10.03
N PRO A 142 -6.51 24.21 -9.67
CA PRO A 142 -6.45 25.32 -10.62
C PRO A 142 -5.08 25.45 -11.30
N ALA A 143 -5.07 25.71 -12.61
CA ALA A 143 -3.86 25.85 -13.43
C ALA A 143 -2.85 26.90 -12.89
N GLN A 144 -3.33 27.96 -12.22
CA GLN A 144 -2.50 29.01 -11.63
C GLN A 144 -1.56 28.51 -10.51
N LEU A 145 -1.84 27.35 -9.92
CA LEU A 145 -1.02 26.75 -8.87
C LEU A 145 0.00 25.74 -9.42
N GLN A 146 -0.03 25.43 -10.72
CA GLN A 146 0.87 24.46 -11.34
C GLN A 146 2.21 25.13 -11.67
N GLU A 147 3.27 24.73 -10.97
CA GLU A 147 4.65 25.09 -11.33
C GLU A 147 5.15 24.12 -12.42
N GLN A 148 5.91 24.64 -13.40
CA GLN A 148 6.53 23.82 -14.43
C GLN A 148 7.61 22.90 -13.83
N GLY A 149 7.50 21.60 -14.10
CA GLY A 149 8.44 20.61 -13.60
C GLY A 149 9.79 20.65 -14.33
N THR A 150 10.84 20.21 -13.66
CA THR A 150 12.21 20.16 -14.22
C THR A 150 12.38 19.00 -15.21
N GLY A 151 11.49 18.00 -15.21
CA GLY A 151 11.66 16.73 -15.91
C GLY A 151 12.85 15.93 -15.37
N GLY A 152 12.87 14.62 -15.64
CA GLY A 152 14.04 13.80 -15.35
C GLY A 152 13.72 12.32 -15.11
N ARG A 153 14.35 11.43 -15.91
CA ARG A 153 14.25 9.97 -15.75
C ARG A 153 14.62 9.50 -14.33
N PHE A 154 15.55 10.19 -13.69
CA PHE A 154 16.00 9.88 -12.32
C PHE A 154 14.86 9.91 -11.28
N PHE A 155 13.95 10.90 -11.35
CA PHE A 155 12.82 10.99 -10.41
C PHE A 155 11.85 9.82 -10.60
N SER A 156 11.61 9.43 -11.86
CA SER A 156 10.79 8.26 -12.19
C SER A 156 11.42 6.96 -11.68
N VAL A 157 12.74 6.80 -11.78
CA VAL A 157 13.46 5.64 -11.24
C VAL A 157 13.34 5.59 -9.71
N ALA A 158 13.55 6.72 -9.01
CA ALA A 158 13.41 6.76 -7.55
C ALA A 158 12.00 6.35 -7.09
N THR A 159 10.96 6.87 -7.76
CA THR A 159 9.58 6.46 -7.46
C THR A 159 9.32 5.01 -7.84
N ALA A 160 9.89 4.49 -8.93
CA ALA A 160 9.73 3.09 -9.31
C ALA A 160 10.35 2.13 -8.28
N VAL A 161 11.55 2.43 -7.75
CA VAL A 161 12.19 1.65 -6.69
C VAL A 161 11.35 1.69 -5.41
N LEU A 162 10.82 2.86 -5.04
CA LEU A 162 9.91 2.99 -3.90
C LEU A 162 8.64 2.15 -4.09
N THR A 163 8.00 2.21 -5.27
CA THR A 163 6.83 1.39 -5.57
C THR A 163 7.17 -0.09 -5.51
N LEU A 164 8.30 -0.52 -6.07
CA LEU A 164 8.76 -1.91 -5.98
C LEU A 164 8.94 -2.34 -4.52
N THR A 165 9.52 -1.50 -3.67
CA THR A 165 9.66 -1.76 -2.22
C THR A 165 8.31 -2.07 -1.59
N VAL A 166 7.29 -1.25 -1.88
CA VAL A 166 5.93 -1.44 -1.36
C VAL A 166 5.28 -2.72 -1.92
N LEU A 167 5.50 -3.05 -3.20
CA LEU A 167 4.99 -4.28 -3.80
C LEU A 167 5.60 -5.53 -3.16
N ILE A 168 6.92 -5.53 -2.91
CA ILE A 168 7.58 -6.64 -2.21
C ILE A 168 7.05 -6.75 -0.77
N GLY A 169 6.86 -5.64 -0.06
CA GLY A 169 6.25 -5.64 1.27
C GLY A 169 4.81 -6.19 1.26
N GLY A 170 4.03 -5.82 0.23
CA GLY A 170 2.70 -6.36 -0.01
C GLY A 170 2.71 -7.87 -0.25
N LEU A 171 3.74 -8.41 -0.90
CA LEU A 171 3.89 -9.85 -1.14
C LEU A 171 4.24 -10.61 0.15
N ILE A 172 5.05 -10.03 1.05
CA ILE A 172 5.27 -10.56 2.41
C ILE A 172 3.93 -10.69 3.15
N GLY A 173 3.11 -9.62 3.09
CA GLY A 173 1.79 -9.59 3.72
C GLY A 173 0.80 -10.60 3.10
N ALA A 174 0.80 -10.76 1.78
CA ALA A 174 -0.08 -11.69 1.08
C ALA A 174 0.28 -13.17 1.30
N ARG A 175 1.55 -13.46 1.60
CA ARG A 175 2.07 -14.80 1.93
C ARG A 175 2.08 -15.08 3.44
N TYR A 176 1.61 -14.14 4.27
CA TYR A 176 1.66 -14.22 5.74
C TYR A 176 3.07 -14.57 6.27
N ALA A 177 4.10 -14.04 5.62
CA ALA A 177 5.50 -14.37 5.89
C ALA A 177 6.19 -13.39 6.85
N ALA A 178 5.41 -12.67 7.67
CA ALA A 178 5.94 -11.68 8.60
C ALA A 178 7.00 -12.28 9.55
N LEU A 179 6.71 -13.45 10.14
CA LEU A 179 7.61 -14.13 11.07
C LEU A 179 8.77 -14.90 10.42
N ALA A 180 8.88 -14.92 9.10
CA ALA A 180 9.98 -15.64 8.45
C ALA A 180 11.36 -15.06 8.79
N CYS A 181 11.41 -13.78 9.17
CA CYS A 181 12.63 -13.08 9.56
C CYS A 181 12.34 -12.05 10.67
N SER A 182 12.42 -12.46 11.93
CA SER A 182 12.00 -11.66 13.09
C SER A 182 13.14 -10.95 13.85
N THR A 183 14.35 -10.90 13.29
CA THR A 183 15.46 -10.12 13.87
C THR A 183 15.95 -9.07 12.88
N LEU A 184 16.73 -8.10 13.40
CA LEU A 184 17.35 -7.01 12.65
C LEU A 184 18.76 -6.76 13.23
N PRO A 185 19.77 -6.46 12.38
CA PRO A 185 19.74 -6.37 10.92
C PRO A 185 19.80 -7.74 10.21
N ASP A 186 20.14 -8.78 10.95
CA ASP A 186 20.28 -10.17 10.52
C ASP A 186 18.91 -10.88 10.39
N CYS A 187 18.96 -12.20 10.25
CA CYS A 187 17.78 -13.06 10.22
C CYS A 187 18.02 -14.32 11.07
N HIS A 188 17.63 -14.25 12.35
CA HIS A 188 17.86 -15.28 13.36
C HIS A 188 19.35 -15.64 13.52
N ASP A 189 20.18 -14.65 13.86
CA ASP A 189 21.65 -14.78 14.05
C ASP A 189 22.45 -15.11 12.78
N VAL A 190 21.77 -15.17 11.62
CA VAL A 190 22.39 -15.41 10.31
C VAL A 190 22.15 -14.19 9.42
N TRP A 191 23.21 -13.49 8.99
CA TRP A 191 22.99 -12.35 8.11
C TRP A 191 22.98 -12.68 6.61
N TRP A 192 23.44 -13.88 6.24
CA TRP A 192 23.44 -14.39 4.86
C TRP A 192 22.71 -15.74 4.82
N PRO A 193 21.44 -15.79 5.27
CA PRO A 193 20.70 -17.05 5.36
C PRO A 193 20.44 -17.62 3.97
N ALA A 194 20.30 -18.94 3.89
CA ALA A 194 19.82 -19.59 2.69
C ALA A 194 18.41 -19.05 2.34
N ALA A 195 18.27 -18.50 1.14
CA ALA A 195 17.05 -17.85 0.69
C ALA A 195 16.62 -18.44 -0.67
N GLN A 196 15.31 -18.55 -0.91
CA GLN A 196 14.77 -19.18 -2.12
C GLN A 196 15.00 -18.34 -3.40
N GLY A 197 15.56 -17.14 -3.27
CA GLY A 197 15.88 -16.25 -4.39
C GLY A 197 14.63 -15.81 -5.15
N TRP A 198 14.73 -15.77 -6.49
CA TRP A 198 13.67 -15.28 -7.38
C TRP A 198 12.37 -16.09 -7.33
N LEU A 199 12.44 -17.38 -6.94
CA LEU A 199 11.27 -18.23 -6.75
C LEU A 199 10.35 -17.72 -5.62
N ALA A 200 10.86 -16.90 -4.70
CA ALA A 200 10.03 -16.29 -3.67
C ALA A 200 9.04 -15.24 -4.22
N LEU A 201 9.25 -14.76 -5.46
CA LEU A 201 8.44 -13.72 -6.10
C LEU A 201 7.18 -14.25 -6.80
N HIS A 202 6.85 -15.53 -6.70
CA HIS A 202 5.66 -16.11 -7.34
C HIS A 202 4.38 -15.76 -6.55
N PRO A 203 3.46 -14.92 -7.09
CA PRO A 203 2.22 -14.58 -6.40
C PRO A 203 1.11 -15.64 -6.59
N PHE A 204 1.35 -16.64 -7.46
CA PHE A 204 0.37 -17.67 -7.83
C PHE A 204 0.36 -18.88 -6.89
N ASP A 205 1.18 -18.85 -5.85
CA ASP A 205 1.28 -19.96 -4.91
C ASP A 205 0.02 -20.05 -4.04
N THR A 206 -0.35 -21.29 -3.72
CA THR A 206 -1.32 -21.61 -2.68
C THR A 206 -0.58 -22.01 -1.41
N LEU A 207 -0.86 -21.34 -0.30
CA LEU A 207 -0.18 -21.62 0.96
C LEU A 207 -0.65 -22.96 1.52
N ALA A 208 0.30 -23.87 1.75
CA ALA A 208 0.06 -25.13 2.44
C ALA A 208 0.05 -24.98 3.97
N GLY A 209 0.67 -23.92 4.51
CA GLY A 209 0.83 -23.66 5.93
C GLY A 209 1.51 -22.32 6.21
N PRO A 210 1.71 -21.95 7.49
CA PRO A 210 2.33 -20.68 7.86
C PRO A 210 3.80 -20.64 7.46
N ALA A 211 4.26 -19.49 6.97
CA ALA A 211 5.67 -19.22 6.76
C ALA A 211 6.33 -18.84 8.11
N GLY A 212 6.66 -19.87 8.90
CA GLY A 212 7.31 -19.73 10.20
C GLY A 212 8.78 -19.28 10.11
N PRO A 213 9.45 -19.15 11.27
CA PRO A 213 10.85 -18.73 11.36
C PRO A 213 11.76 -19.54 10.43
N GLY A 214 12.60 -18.83 9.65
CA GLY A 214 13.55 -19.46 8.73
C GLY A 214 12.96 -19.97 7.42
N HIS A 215 11.67 -19.74 7.13
CA HIS A 215 11.08 -20.08 5.83
C HIS A 215 11.79 -19.34 4.68
N THR A 216 12.52 -20.09 3.85
CA THR A 216 13.48 -19.55 2.85
C THR A 216 12.86 -18.58 1.84
N GLY A 217 11.59 -18.78 1.47
CA GLY A 217 10.85 -17.85 0.60
C GLY A 217 10.49 -16.54 1.30
N GLY A 218 10.12 -16.60 2.58
CA GLY A 218 9.83 -15.41 3.39
C GLY A 218 11.10 -14.62 3.67
N VAL A 219 12.19 -15.30 4.02
CA VAL A 219 13.52 -14.70 4.21
C VAL A 219 13.98 -13.94 2.96
N ALA A 220 13.84 -14.54 1.77
CA ALA A 220 14.15 -13.86 0.51
C ALA A 220 13.38 -12.55 0.33
N LEU A 221 12.08 -12.55 0.60
CA LEU A 221 11.23 -11.36 0.48
C LEU A 221 11.61 -10.28 1.50
N HIS A 222 11.88 -10.64 2.75
CA HIS A 222 12.30 -9.69 3.79
C HIS A 222 13.62 -9.02 3.45
N LEU A 223 14.64 -9.79 3.05
CA LEU A 223 15.93 -9.23 2.65
C LEU A 223 15.77 -8.27 1.46
N LEU A 224 15.04 -8.69 0.42
CA LEU A 224 14.79 -7.86 -0.75
C LEU A 224 14.06 -6.56 -0.37
N HIS A 225 13.03 -6.65 0.48
CA HIS A 225 12.27 -5.49 0.96
C HIS A 225 13.16 -4.51 1.74
N ARG A 226 13.98 -5.01 2.69
CA ARG A 226 14.92 -4.20 3.50
C ARG A 226 15.93 -3.46 2.61
N TYR A 227 16.57 -4.15 1.66
CA TYR A 227 17.54 -3.53 0.76
C TYR A 227 16.90 -2.49 -0.18
N LEU A 228 15.72 -2.80 -0.72
CA LEU A 228 14.99 -1.84 -1.55
C LEU A 228 14.53 -0.61 -0.77
N ALA A 229 14.14 -0.76 0.51
CA ALA A 229 13.78 0.35 1.37
C ALA A 229 14.97 1.30 1.63
N VAL A 230 16.16 0.76 1.91
CA VAL A 230 17.39 1.55 2.07
C VAL A 230 17.75 2.25 0.75
N LEU A 231 17.67 1.54 -0.39
CA LEU A 231 17.92 2.14 -1.70
C LEU A 231 16.91 3.27 -2.00
N ALA A 232 15.62 3.06 -1.74
CA ALA A 232 14.59 4.07 -1.92
C ALA A 232 14.84 5.31 -1.03
N LEU A 233 15.32 5.11 0.20
CA LEU A 233 15.68 6.17 1.12
C LEU A 233 16.82 7.03 0.56
N VAL A 234 17.91 6.40 0.14
CA VAL A 234 19.06 7.08 -0.47
C VAL A 234 18.64 7.86 -1.72
N LEU A 235 17.85 7.23 -2.60
CA LEU A 235 17.36 7.88 -3.81
C LEU A 235 16.47 9.09 -3.49
N LEU A 236 15.54 8.99 -2.53
CA LEU A 236 14.69 10.12 -2.13
C LEU A 236 15.47 11.26 -1.48
N VAL A 237 16.51 10.97 -0.70
CA VAL A 237 17.43 12.00 -0.19
C VAL A 237 18.09 12.74 -1.35
N VAL A 238 18.64 12.03 -2.33
CA VAL A 238 19.25 12.65 -3.53
C VAL A 238 18.22 13.47 -4.31
N VAL A 239 16.98 12.98 -4.46
CA VAL A 239 15.89 13.73 -5.11
C VAL A 239 15.57 15.02 -4.35
N ALA A 240 15.43 14.98 -3.02
CA ALA A 240 15.15 16.15 -2.20
C ALA A 240 16.29 17.20 -2.28
N LEU A 241 17.54 16.75 -2.40
CA LEU A 241 18.70 17.62 -2.60
C LEU A 241 18.73 18.26 -3.99
N ARG A 242 18.35 17.52 -5.05
CA ARG A 242 18.32 18.04 -6.43
C ARG A 242 17.17 19.01 -6.70
N LEU A 243 16.04 18.86 -5.99
CA LEU A 243 14.84 19.70 -6.17
C LEU A 243 14.87 20.99 -5.34
N ARG A 244 16.02 21.42 -4.82
CA ARG A 244 16.14 22.59 -3.93
C ARG A 244 15.57 23.89 -4.53
N ALA A 245 15.64 24.05 -5.85
CA ALA A 245 15.17 25.24 -6.57
C ALA A 245 13.66 25.26 -6.84
N VAL A 246 12.96 24.12 -6.79
CA VAL A 246 11.52 24.01 -7.11
C VAL A 246 10.74 23.73 -5.85
N ARG A 247 10.14 24.77 -5.26
CA ARG A 247 9.54 24.72 -3.91
C ARG A 247 8.46 23.64 -3.80
N ARG A 248 7.58 23.52 -4.79
CA ARG A 248 6.49 22.53 -4.79
C ARG A 248 7.02 21.09 -4.89
N ALA A 249 7.95 20.84 -5.81
CA ALA A 249 8.57 19.53 -5.98
C ALA A 249 9.41 19.12 -4.76
N ARG A 250 10.14 20.06 -4.15
CA ARG A 250 10.88 19.83 -2.89
C ARG A 250 9.96 19.44 -1.75
N ARG A 251 8.82 20.13 -1.57
CA ARG A 251 7.84 19.79 -0.52
C ARG A 251 7.30 18.38 -0.71
N ALA A 252 6.98 17.99 -1.95
CA ALA A 252 6.52 16.62 -2.24
C ALA A 252 7.63 15.58 -1.97
N ALA A 253 8.87 15.86 -2.35
CA ALA A 253 10.01 14.98 -2.07
C ALA A 253 10.27 14.83 -0.56
N LEU A 254 10.21 15.93 0.20
CA LEU A 254 10.37 15.91 1.66
C LEU A 254 9.21 15.16 2.33
N ALA A 255 7.97 15.35 1.88
CA ALA A 255 6.83 14.60 2.40
C ALA A 255 7.01 13.08 2.17
N ALA A 256 7.42 12.67 0.97
CA ALA A 256 7.71 11.27 0.67
C ALA A 256 8.89 10.72 1.51
N LEU A 257 9.95 11.51 1.70
CA LEU A 257 11.10 11.14 2.53
C LEU A 257 10.72 10.97 4.00
N THR A 258 9.93 11.90 4.55
CA THR A 258 9.43 11.82 5.93
C THR A 258 8.55 10.58 6.11
N LEU A 259 7.61 10.35 5.19
CA LEU A 259 6.73 9.17 5.24
C LEU A 259 7.54 7.86 5.12
N LEU A 260 8.53 7.79 4.22
CA LEU A 260 9.40 6.61 4.12
C LEU A 260 10.21 6.39 5.41
N SER A 261 10.72 7.46 6.02
CA SER A 261 11.48 7.35 7.27
C SER A 261 10.58 6.85 8.41
N LEU A 262 9.34 7.33 8.48
CA LEU A 262 8.34 6.84 9.43
C LEU A 262 7.96 5.38 9.15
N GLU A 263 7.82 4.98 7.89
CA GLU A 263 7.54 3.60 7.51
C GLU A 263 8.65 2.64 7.88
N ILE A 264 9.92 3.03 7.69
CA ILE A 264 11.07 2.26 8.15
C ILE A 264 11.04 2.13 9.68
N LEU A 265 10.76 3.22 10.40
CA LEU A 265 10.64 3.18 11.86
C LEU A 265 9.52 2.25 12.32
N ILE A 266 8.33 2.32 11.70
CA ILE A 266 7.22 1.42 12.00
C ILE A 266 7.63 -0.03 11.72
N GLY A 267 8.31 -0.30 10.60
CA GLY A 267 8.81 -1.63 10.27
C GLY A 267 9.80 -2.18 11.30
N VAL A 268 10.71 -1.35 11.81
CA VAL A 268 11.61 -1.72 12.91
C VAL A 268 10.81 -2.01 14.19
N LEU A 269 9.87 -1.14 14.55
CA LEU A 269 9.03 -1.32 15.74
C LEU A 269 8.15 -2.58 15.65
N MET A 270 7.69 -2.94 14.45
CA MET A 270 6.98 -4.20 14.23
C MET A 270 7.86 -5.39 14.61
N VAL A 271 9.11 -5.43 14.15
CA VAL A 271 10.04 -6.52 14.51
C VAL A 271 10.32 -6.56 16.01
N LEU A 272 10.54 -5.40 16.64
CA LEU A 272 10.81 -5.30 18.08
C LEU A 272 9.60 -5.62 18.99
N SER A 273 8.39 -5.70 18.42
CA SER A 273 7.14 -5.97 19.15
C SER A 273 6.46 -7.26 18.71
N ASP A 274 7.23 -8.20 18.16
CA ASP A 274 6.74 -9.49 17.66
C ASP A 274 5.57 -9.34 16.67
N PHE A 275 5.68 -8.34 15.80
CA PHE A 275 4.71 -7.99 14.76
C PHE A 275 3.32 -7.62 15.28
N SER A 276 3.27 -6.74 16.29
CA SER A 276 2.04 -6.12 16.78
C SER A 276 1.06 -5.76 15.66
N LEU A 277 -0.17 -6.29 15.77
CA LEU A 277 -1.24 -6.12 14.79
C LEU A 277 -1.47 -4.66 14.41
N TRP A 278 -1.48 -3.75 15.39
CA TRP A 278 -1.75 -2.34 15.15
C TRP A 278 -0.61 -1.63 14.43
N LEU A 279 0.64 -2.00 14.70
CA LEU A 279 1.79 -1.50 13.94
C LEU A 279 1.77 -2.02 12.51
N ALA A 280 1.39 -3.29 12.30
CA ALA A 280 1.22 -3.85 10.96
C ALA A 280 0.10 -3.15 10.16
N VAL A 281 -1.02 -2.83 10.81
CA VAL A 281 -2.10 -2.02 10.21
C VAL A 281 -1.59 -0.61 9.89
N ALA A 282 -0.88 0.04 10.81
CA ALA A 282 -0.30 1.37 10.61
C ALA A 282 0.68 1.39 9.42
N HIS A 283 1.52 0.37 9.29
CA HIS A 283 2.45 0.21 8.16
C HIS A 283 1.70 0.08 6.82
N ASN A 284 0.59 -0.66 6.77
CA ASN A 284 -0.22 -0.75 5.55
C ASN A 284 -0.85 0.60 5.16
N VAL A 285 -1.32 1.37 6.15
CA VAL A 285 -1.88 2.71 5.91
C VAL A 285 -0.78 3.69 5.49
N GLY A 286 0.37 3.68 6.16
CA GLY A 286 1.49 4.54 5.83
C GLY A 286 2.08 4.25 4.46
N ALA A 287 2.17 2.99 4.05
CA ALA A 287 2.52 2.61 2.67
C ALA A 287 1.56 3.22 1.62
N ALA A 288 0.25 3.27 1.91
CA ALA A 288 -0.74 3.90 1.02
C ALA A 288 -0.51 5.42 0.90
N LEU A 289 -0.24 6.08 2.03
CA LEU A 289 0.06 7.52 2.08
C LEU A 289 1.40 7.84 1.39
N LEU A 290 2.39 6.96 1.53
CA LEU A 290 3.69 7.08 0.89
C LEU A 290 3.58 7.02 -0.63
N LEU A 291 2.75 6.12 -1.18
CA LEU A 291 2.47 6.07 -2.62
C LEU A 291 1.71 7.31 -3.11
N ALA A 292 0.78 7.86 -2.31
CA ALA A 292 0.12 9.12 -2.62
C ALA A 292 1.13 10.29 -2.66
N ALA A 293 2.05 10.37 -1.70
CA ALA A 293 3.13 11.36 -1.69
C ALA A 293 4.09 11.19 -2.89
N ALA A 294 4.40 9.96 -3.26
CA ALA A 294 5.20 9.65 -4.45
C ALA A 294 4.48 10.09 -5.74
N ALA A 295 3.15 9.94 -5.82
CA ALA A 295 2.35 10.45 -6.92
C ALA A 295 2.37 11.99 -6.99
N SER A 296 2.38 12.69 -5.85
CA SER A 296 2.58 14.14 -5.80
C SER A 296 3.97 14.55 -6.31
N LEU A 297 5.02 13.80 -5.94
CA LEU A 297 6.37 14.04 -6.43
C LEU A 297 6.44 13.89 -7.95
N LEU A 298 5.95 12.77 -8.49
CA LEU A 298 5.89 12.53 -9.94
C LEU A 298 5.09 13.61 -10.68
N HIS A 299 3.97 14.06 -10.10
CA HIS A 299 3.17 15.14 -10.68
C HIS A 299 3.94 16.47 -10.71
N ALA A 300 4.68 16.80 -9.65
CA ALA A 300 5.42 18.05 -9.54
C ALA A 300 6.68 18.12 -10.40
N VAL A 301 7.27 16.97 -10.79
CA VAL A 301 8.47 16.94 -11.65
C VAL A 301 8.15 16.73 -13.13
N ARG A 302 6.90 16.41 -13.48
CA ARG A 302 6.48 16.20 -14.86
C ARG A 302 6.45 17.55 -15.59
N LYS A 303 7.01 17.57 -16.81
CA LYS A 303 6.93 18.71 -17.72
C LYS A 303 5.51 18.87 -18.26
#